data_AF-A0AA96S5T1-F1
#
_entry.id   AF-A0AA96S5T1-F1
#
_cell.length_a   1.000
_cell.length_b   1.000
_cell.length_c   1.000
_cell.angle_alpha   90.00
_cell.angle_beta   90.00
_cell.angle_gamma   90.00
#
_symmetry.space_group_name_H-M   'P 1'
#
loop_
_entity.id
_entity.type
_entity.pdbx_description
1 polymer ?
#
loop_
_entity_poly.entity_id
_entity_poly.type
_entity_poly.pdbx_seq_one_letter_code
_entity_poly.pdbx_strand_id
1 'polypeptide(L)'
;MNINYLIVSESFEKSLSVENTPIDEQLQCFIDVLEMLTDYESTSYSMDLFDQIFYEGQSLAEWLYSSGDMRDEKRIIQMKFKKMVEVEKAVIQDSIGQLQNRNYQQHFALITFYHWTAPNLEDYLVIQNKSDCLNARRFYLHFADNISVFLRKCEDCFPQLFINDRVQQTIKRFKPFRDYLEELILHLTALNDHGLRLFIEYQAQNETVVLQHLSVIGNINCSAQGDPAYEKANLCFEFPSDQGGNINIVCAPHTKLFSKHSGERIYFNWGHPQVKNGERLLIGHIGDHL
;
A
#
# COMPACT_ATOMS: atom_id res chain seq x y z
N MET A 1 3.75 8.80 5.64
CA MET A 1 5.08 8.88 5.00
C MET A 1 5.10 10.14 4.14
N ASN A 2 6.19 10.91 4.05
CA ASN A 2 6.16 12.13 3.23
C ASN A 2 6.66 11.82 1.81
N ILE A 3 5.72 11.63 0.88
CA ILE A 3 5.96 11.44 -0.55
C ILE A 3 5.33 12.63 -1.28
N ASN A 4 6.06 13.21 -2.22
CA ASN A 4 5.56 14.22 -3.12
C ASN A 4 5.06 13.55 -4.40
N TYR A 5 3.76 13.49 -4.57
CA TYR A 5 3.13 12.95 -5.77
C TYR A 5 3.08 14.03 -6.87
N LEU A 6 3.53 13.69 -8.06
CA LEU A 6 3.59 14.59 -9.21
C LEU A 6 2.68 14.05 -10.31
N ILE A 7 1.70 14.84 -10.74
CA ILE A 7 0.84 14.46 -11.87
C ILE A 7 1.61 14.67 -13.17
N VAL A 8 1.76 13.59 -13.95
CA VAL A 8 2.42 13.65 -15.26
C VAL A 8 1.40 14.13 -16.29
N SER A 9 1.55 15.38 -16.75
CA SER A 9 0.63 16.01 -17.70
C SER A 9 0.43 15.15 -18.95
N GLU A 10 1.52 14.67 -19.55
CA GLU A 10 1.49 13.89 -20.80
C GLU A 10 0.67 12.60 -20.68
N SER A 11 0.48 12.07 -19.47
CA SER A 11 -0.33 10.87 -19.24
C SER A 11 -1.83 11.07 -19.47
N PHE A 12 -2.30 12.31 -19.65
CA PHE A 12 -3.70 12.61 -19.95
C PHE A 12 -4.01 12.62 -21.44
N GLU A 13 -3.00 12.50 -22.31
CA GLU A 13 -3.24 12.43 -23.75
C GLU A 13 -4.02 11.17 -24.13
N LYS A 14 -5.14 11.35 -24.85
CA LYS A 14 -6.00 10.25 -25.29
C LYS A 14 -5.27 9.22 -26.17
N SER A 15 -4.19 9.63 -26.83
CA SER A 15 -3.29 8.77 -27.61
C SER A 15 -2.71 7.62 -26.80
N LEU A 16 -2.58 7.79 -25.47
CA LEU A 16 -2.07 6.79 -24.53
C LEU A 16 -3.16 5.87 -23.97
N SER A 17 -4.43 6.09 -24.32
CA SER A 17 -5.51 5.22 -23.85
C SER A 17 -5.44 3.85 -24.50
N VAL A 18 -5.62 2.80 -23.70
CA VAL A 18 -5.70 1.42 -24.19
C VAL A 18 -7.06 1.24 -24.87
N GLU A 19 -7.05 0.63 -26.07
CA GLU A 19 -8.28 0.29 -26.77
C GLU A 19 -9.18 -0.56 -25.84
N ASN A 20 -10.42 -0.09 -25.65
CA ASN A 20 -11.50 -0.74 -24.88
C ASN A 20 -11.56 -0.51 -23.36
N THR A 21 -10.72 0.34 -22.74
CA THR A 21 -10.97 0.78 -21.35
C THR A 21 -11.97 1.94 -21.34
N PRO A 22 -13.16 1.78 -20.70
CA PRO A 22 -14.11 2.87 -20.56
C PRO A 22 -13.50 4.04 -19.78
N ILE A 23 -13.80 5.27 -20.22
CA ILE A 23 -13.29 6.48 -19.55
C ILE A 23 -13.75 6.55 -18.09
N ASP A 24 -14.96 6.08 -17.79
CA ASP A 24 -15.53 6.06 -16.44
C ASP A 24 -14.70 5.20 -15.47
N GLU A 25 -14.22 4.04 -15.94
CA GLU A 25 -13.35 3.18 -15.14
C GLU A 25 -12.00 3.87 -14.86
N GLN A 26 -11.44 4.56 -15.86
CA GLN A 26 -10.19 5.29 -15.70
C GLN A 26 -10.33 6.50 -14.76
N LEU A 27 -11.44 7.23 -14.88
CA LEU A 27 -11.79 8.32 -13.98
C LEU A 27 -11.94 7.83 -12.55
N GLN A 28 -12.64 6.72 -12.35
CA GLN A 28 -12.82 6.14 -11.03
C GLN A 28 -11.47 5.74 -10.43
N CYS A 29 -10.59 5.06 -11.19
CA CYS A 29 -9.24 4.70 -10.74
C CYS A 29 -8.41 5.94 -10.35
N PHE A 30 -8.48 7.01 -11.13
CA PHE A 30 -7.77 8.25 -10.83
C PHE A 30 -8.29 8.95 -9.57
N ILE A 31 -9.62 9.07 -9.42
CA ILE A 31 -10.26 9.62 -8.20
C ILE A 31 -9.84 8.79 -6.98
N ASP A 32 -9.91 7.47 -7.13
CA ASP A 32 -9.52 6.49 -6.14
C ASP A 32 -8.07 6.66 -5.65
N VAL A 33 -7.12 6.92 -6.56
CA VAL A 33 -5.73 7.28 -6.23
C VAL A 33 -5.69 8.56 -5.41
N LEU A 34 -6.36 9.62 -5.86
CA LEU A 34 -6.38 10.92 -5.19
C LEU A 34 -7.06 10.90 -3.82
N GLU A 35 -7.94 9.94 -3.56
CA GLU A 35 -8.55 9.71 -2.25
C GLU A 35 -7.66 8.92 -1.30
N MET A 36 -6.72 8.14 -1.82
CA MET A 36 -5.81 7.33 -1.02
C MET A 36 -4.65 8.14 -0.42
N LEU A 37 -4.38 9.32 -0.98
CA LEU A 37 -3.31 10.20 -0.50
C LEU A 37 -3.66 10.76 0.88
N THR A 38 -2.68 10.76 1.78
CA THR A 38 -2.81 11.23 3.16
C THR A 38 -2.52 12.73 3.28
N ASP A 39 -2.94 13.35 4.39
CA ASP A 39 -2.66 14.77 4.66
C ASP A 39 -1.16 15.10 4.80
N TYR A 40 -0.30 14.09 4.96
CA TYR A 40 1.16 14.24 5.04
C TYR A 40 1.86 14.09 3.69
N GLU A 41 1.12 13.75 2.64
CA GLU A 41 1.61 13.60 1.28
C GLU A 41 1.18 14.83 0.48
N SER A 42 2.09 15.37 -0.32
CA SER A 42 1.77 16.50 -1.19
C SER A 42 1.43 16.01 -2.60
N THR A 43 0.62 16.75 -3.31
CA THR A 43 0.31 16.47 -4.72
C THR A 43 0.50 17.75 -5.52
N SER A 44 1.26 17.65 -6.60
CA SER A 44 1.58 18.78 -7.47
C SER A 44 1.25 18.49 -8.92
N TYR A 45 0.92 19.52 -9.69
CA TYR A 45 0.64 19.44 -11.13
C TYR A 45 1.19 20.66 -11.86
N SER A 46 1.39 20.54 -13.17
CA SER A 46 1.72 21.67 -14.07
C SER A 46 0.47 22.13 -14.83
N MET A 47 0.34 23.43 -15.08
CA MET A 47 -0.78 23.99 -15.85
C MET A 47 -0.91 23.40 -17.27
N ASP A 48 0.18 22.94 -17.87
CA ASP A 48 0.21 22.18 -19.13
C ASP A 48 -0.75 20.98 -19.14
N LEU A 49 -1.09 20.44 -17.96
CA LEU A 49 -2.07 19.38 -17.79
C LEU A 49 -3.43 19.74 -18.38
N PHE A 50 -3.85 21.00 -18.27
CA PHE A 50 -5.16 21.47 -18.71
C PHE A 50 -5.29 21.56 -20.23
N ASP A 51 -4.16 21.66 -20.95
CA ASP A 51 -4.11 21.75 -22.41
C ASP A 51 -4.06 20.37 -23.10
N GLN A 52 -3.92 19.28 -22.32
CA GLN A 52 -3.83 17.92 -22.86
C GLN A 52 -5.14 17.49 -23.51
N ILE A 53 -5.07 16.92 -24.72
CA ILE A 53 -6.24 16.40 -25.42
C ILE A 53 -6.70 15.12 -24.73
N PHE A 54 -7.75 15.24 -23.93
CA PHE A 54 -8.16 14.27 -22.92
C PHE A 54 -9.24 13.31 -23.41
N TYR A 55 -10.36 13.86 -23.93
CA TYR A 55 -11.54 13.07 -24.25
C TYR A 55 -12.32 13.68 -25.41
N GLU A 56 -12.69 12.86 -26.40
CA GLU A 56 -13.47 13.28 -27.59
C GLU A 56 -12.91 14.53 -28.30
N GLY A 57 -11.58 14.67 -28.34
CA GLY A 57 -10.90 15.80 -28.97
C GLY A 57 -10.91 17.09 -28.15
N GLN A 58 -11.50 17.08 -26.95
CA GLN A 58 -11.47 18.18 -26.00
C GLN A 58 -10.19 18.14 -25.16
N SER A 59 -9.67 19.33 -24.83
CA SER A 59 -8.67 19.48 -23.78
C SER A 59 -9.24 19.12 -22.40
N LEU A 60 -8.38 18.82 -21.42
CA LEU A 60 -8.83 18.55 -20.05
C LEU A 60 -9.60 19.74 -19.46
N ALA A 61 -9.19 20.98 -19.73
CA ALA A 61 -9.93 22.17 -19.30
C ALA A 61 -11.33 22.21 -19.89
N GLU A 62 -11.47 22.06 -21.21
CA GLU A 62 -12.78 22.07 -21.88
C GLU A 62 -13.67 20.95 -21.35
N TRP A 63 -13.13 19.75 -21.15
CA TRP A 63 -13.89 18.64 -20.60
C TRP A 63 -14.33 18.90 -19.15
N LEU A 64 -13.42 19.33 -18.27
CA LEU A 64 -13.72 19.58 -16.85
C LEU A 64 -14.78 20.66 -16.64
N TYR A 65 -14.77 21.72 -17.44
CA TYR A 65 -15.64 22.88 -17.26
C TYR A 65 -16.84 22.92 -18.22
N SER A 66 -16.98 21.94 -19.12
CA SER A 66 -18.15 21.81 -19.97
C SER A 66 -19.38 21.32 -19.20
N SER A 67 -20.55 21.79 -19.63
CA SER A 67 -21.83 21.19 -19.23
C SER A 67 -22.01 19.86 -19.98
N GLY A 68 -22.17 18.75 -19.25
CA GLY A 68 -22.38 17.43 -19.85
C GLY A 68 -22.41 16.31 -18.82
N ASP A 69 -22.17 15.09 -19.29
CA ASP A 69 -22.08 13.88 -18.48
C ASP A 69 -20.87 13.90 -17.53
N MET A 70 -20.83 12.93 -16.60
CA MET A 70 -19.78 12.76 -15.58
C MET A 70 -19.63 13.99 -14.65
N ARG A 71 -20.77 14.61 -14.31
CA ARG A 71 -20.80 15.85 -13.51
C ARG A 71 -20.16 15.67 -12.13
N ASP A 72 -20.39 14.52 -11.50
CA ASP A 72 -19.91 14.27 -10.15
C ASP A 72 -18.40 14.01 -10.14
N GLU A 73 -17.89 13.22 -11.09
CA GLU A 73 -16.47 12.96 -11.30
C GLU A 73 -15.71 14.25 -11.61
N LYS A 74 -16.22 15.07 -12.54
CA LYS A 74 -15.66 16.41 -12.85
C LYS A 74 -15.57 17.27 -11.60
N ARG A 75 -16.63 17.30 -10.79
CA ARG A 75 -16.66 18.08 -9.54
C ARG A 75 -15.63 17.59 -8.52
N ILE A 76 -15.48 16.28 -8.36
CA ILE A 76 -14.49 15.68 -7.45
C ILE A 76 -13.08 16.06 -7.91
N ILE A 77 -12.76 15.88 -9.18
CA ILE A 77 -11.44 16.20 -9.75
C ILE A 77 -11.14 17.70 -9.60
N GLN A 78 -12.08 18.58 -9.93
CA GLN A 78 -11.94 20.03 -9.72
C GLN A 78 -11.66 20.38 -8.25
N MET A 79 -12.36 19.74 -7.31
CA MET A 79 -12.14 19.97 -5.87
C MET A 79 -10.77 19.47 -5.41
N LYS A 80 -10.26 18.38 -6.01
CA LYS A 80 -8.93 17.85 -5.73
C LYS A 80 -7.86 18.79 -6.29
N PHE A 81 -7.92 19.21 -7.55
CA PHE A 81 -6.95 20.14 -8.13
C PHE A 81 -6.82 21.46 -7.35
N LYS A 82 -7.94 22.01 -6.84
CA LYS A 82 -7.91 23.21 -5.98
C LYS A 82 -7.09 23.08 -4.70
N LYS A 83 -6.83 21.85 -4.24
CA LYS A 83 -6.01 21.56 -3.06
C LYS A 83 -4.57 21.19 -3.41
N MET A 84 -4.28 20.92 -4.68
CA MET A 84 -2.95 20.56 -5.14
C MET A 84 -2.08 21.80 -5.32
N VAL A 85 -0.77 21.59 -5.35
CA VAL A 85 0.21 22.65 -5.57
C VAL A 85 0.49 22.76 -7.07
N GLU A 86 0.24 23.93 -7.64
CA GLU A 86 0.68 24.24 -8.99
C GLU A 86 2.21 24.45 -9.00
N VAL A 87 2.89 23.80 -9.93
CA VAL A 87 4.33 23.90 -10.14
C VAL A 87 4.66 24.04 -11.63
N GLU A 88 5.82 24.60 -11.94
CA GLU A 88 6.32 24.67 -13.32
C GLU A 88 6.62 23.27 -13.87
N LYS A 89 6.35 23.04 -15.17
CA LYS A 89 6.67 21.76 -15.85
C LYS A 89 8.11 21.31 -15.65
N ALA A 90 9.05 22.25 -15.65
CA ALA A 90 10.48 21.97 -15.44
C ALA A 90 10.74 21.26 -14.10
N VAL A 91 10.00 21.59 -13.04
CA VAL A 91 10.15 20.95 -11.71
C VAL A 91 9.75 19.48 -11.76
N ILE A 92 8.67 19.16 -12.48
CA ILE A 92 8.22 17.77 -12.66
C ILE A 92 9.26 17.00 -13.48
N GLN A 93 9.76 17.57 -14.57
CA GLN A 93 10.78 16.95 -15.42
C GLN A 93 12.10 16.71 -14.68
N ASP A 94 12.55 17.67 -13.86
CA ASP A 94 13.73 17.51 -13.02
C ASP A 94 13.55 16.39 -11.98
N SER A 95 12.34 16.26 -11.42
CA SER A 95 12.01 15.20 -10.47
C SER A 95 11.97 13.82 -11.14
N ILE A 96 11.41 13.73 -12.35
CA ILE A 96 11.48 12.51 -13.18
C ILE A 96 12.95 12.17 -13.46
N GLY A 97 13.77 13.14 -13.83
CA GLY A 97 15.21 12.95 -14.04
C GLY A 97 15.94 12.44 -12.79
N GLN A 98 15.57 12.90 -11.60
CA GLN A 98 16.12 12.37 -10.34
C GLN A 98 15.76 10.89 -10.15
N LEU A 99 14.50 10.52 -10.39
CA LEU A 99 14.04 9.13 -10.28
C LEU A 99 14.75 8.21 -11.27
N GLN A 100 14.91 8.66 -12.53
CA GLN A 100 15.63 7.92 -13.58
C GLN A 100 17.10 7.69 -13.24
N ASN A 101 17.71 8.63 -12.50
CA ASN A 101 19.09 8.52 -12.01
C ASN A 101 19.18 7.82 -10.64
N ARG A 102 18.09 7.21 -10.17
CA ARG A 102 18.01 6.52 -8.87
C ARG A 102 18.39 7.40 -7.68
N ASN A 103 18.15 8.70 -7.78
CA ASN A 103 18.35 9.65 -6.69
C ASN A 103 17.06 9.77 -5.86
N TYR A 104 17.02 9.05 -4.75
CA TYR A 104 15.86 8.98 -3.85
C TYR A 104 16.01 9.81 -2.57
N GLN A 105 16.87 10.83 -2.57
CA GLN A 105 17.04 11.72 -1.40
C GLN A 105 15.73 12.44 -1.03
N GLN A 106 14.95 12.80 -2.05
CA GLN A 106 13.57 13.25 -1.91
C GLN A 106 12.66 12.13 -2.40
N HIS A 107 11.52 11.94 -1.73
CA HIS A 107 10.58 10.89 -2.09
C HIS A 107 9.56 11.44 -3.09
N PHE A 108 9.61 10.94 -4.32
CA PHE A 108 8.67 11.27 -5.38
C PHE A 108 7.93 10.03 -5.88
N ALA A 109 6.70 10.22 -6.31
CA ALA A 109 5.95 9.23 -7.09
C ALA A 109 5.15 9.96 -8.18
N LEU A 110 4.91 9.30 -9.30
CA LEU A 110 4.32 9.90 -10.49
C LEU A 110 2.89 9.39 -10.66
N ILE A 111 1.90 10.27 -10.53
CA ILE A 111 0.51 9.92 -10.81
C ILE A 111 0.24 10.09 -12.29
N THR A 112 -0.32 9.06 -12.91
CA THR A 112 -0.62 9.02 -14.35
C THR A 112 -2.09 8.68 -14.56
N PHE A 113 -2.73 9.32 -15.54
CA PHE A 113 -4.13 9.03 -15.88
C PHE A 113 -4.24 7.83 -16.81
N TYR A 114 -3.62 7.88 -17.99
CA TYR A 114 -3.45 6.72 -18.87
C TYR A 114 -2.10 6.05 -18.67
N HIS A 115 -1.91 4.93 -19.37
CA HIS A 115 -0.65 4.20 -19.34
C HIS A 115 0.50 5.08 -19.84
N TRP A 116 1.45 5.34 -18.95
CA TRP A 116 2.63 6.16 -19.24
C TRP A 116 3.87 5.47 -18.72
N THR A 117 4.95 5.54 -19.50
CA THR A 117 6.24 4.94 -19.16
C THR A 117 7.38 5.89 -19.48
N ALA A 118 8.48 5.74 -18.74
CA ALA A 118 9.72 6.43 -19.00
C ALA A 118 10.90 5.47 -18.81
N PRO A 119 12.01 5.65 -19.56
CA PRO A 119 13.16 4.78 -19.42
C PRO A 119 13.77 4.89 -18.03
N ASN A 120 14.31 3.78 -17.51
CA ASN A 120 15.02 3.69 -16.22
C ASN A 120 14.19 4.13 -15.01
N LEU A 121 12.87 4.04 -15.08
CA LEU A 121 11.98 4.32 -13.97
C LEU A 121 11.55 3.02 -13.29
N GLU A 122 11.51 3.01 -11.96
CA GLU A 122 10.99 1.87 -11.20
C GLU A 122 9.46 1.87 -11.27
N ASP A 123 8.86 0.76 -11.70
CA ASP A 123 7.41 0.64 -11.92
C ASP A 123 6.59 0.98 -10.66
N TYR A 124 7.12 0.67 -9.47
CA TYR A 124 6.49 0.96 -8.18
C TYR A 124 6.31 2.45 -7.88
N LEU A 125 6.94 3.34 -8.66
CA LEU A 125 6.83 4.79 -8.52
C LEU A 125 5.91 5.42 -9.56
N VAL A 126 5.28 4.63 -10.43
CA VAL A 126 4.23 5.07 -11.37
C VAL A 126 2.88 4.62 -10.83
N ILE A 127 1.97 5.58 -10.64
CA ILE A 127 0.71 5.40 -9.90
C ILE A 127 -0.46 5.56 -10.85
N GLN A 128 -1.20 4.48 -11.06
CA GLN A 128 -2.43 4.44 -11.87
C GLN A 128 -3.65 3.99 -11.06
N ASN A 129 -3.42 3.24 -9.99
CA ASN A 129 -4.48 2.71 -9.13
C ASN A 129 -4.08 2.74 -7.64
N LYS A 130 -5.03 2.43 -6.75
CA LYS A 130 -4.80 2.42 -5.28
C LYS A 130 -3.64 1.52 -4.86
N SER A 131 -3.48 0.35 -5.48
CA SER A 131 -2.41 -0.58 -5.09
C SER A 131 -1.03 0.01 -5.37
N ASP A 132 -0.88 0.83 -6.41
CA ASP A 132 0.38 1.49 -6.75
C ASP A 132 0.80 2.50 -5.68
N CYS A 133 -0.16 3.20 -5.04
CA CYS A 133 0.15 4.08 -3.90
C CYS A 133 0.80 3.30 -2.76
N LEU A 134 0.32 2.09 -2.46
CA LEU A 134 0.92 1.22 -1.45
C LEU A 134 2.31 0.75 -1.88
N ASN A 135 2.48 0.41 -3.17
CA ASN A 135 3.76 0.01 -3.72
C ASN A 135 4.81 1.11 -3.59
N ALA A 136 4.47 2.37 -3.91
CA ALA A 136 5.37 3.51 -3.73
C ALA A 136 5.76 3.74 -2.28
N ARG A 137 4.79 3.64 -1.35
CA ARG A 137 5.07 3.73 0.09
C ARG A 137 6.01 2.61 0.53
N ARG A 138 5.76 1.37 0.12
CA ARG A 138 6.61 0.20 0.44
C ARG A 138 8.00 0.31 -0.17
N PHE A 139 8.12 0.84 -1.38
CA PHE A 139 9.41 1.16 -1.98
C PHE A 139 10.21 2.08 -1.04
N TYR A 140 9.63 3.19 -0.59
CA TYR A 140 10.31 4.11 0.32
C TYR A 140 10.48 3.56 1.75
N LEU A 141 9.70 2.56 2.15
CA LEU A 141 9.87 1.87 3.43
C LEU A 141 11.20 1.09 3.50
N HIS A 142 11.76 0.65 2.37
CA HIS A 142 13.08 0.00 2.31
C HIS A 142 14.23 0.91 2.77
N PHE A 143 14.03 2.23 2.78
CA PHE A 143 15.01 3.20 3.28
C PHE A 143 14.79 3.55 4.76
N ALA A 144 13.98 2.80 5.51
CA ALA A 144 13.79 3.05 6.93
C ALA A 144 15.09 2.79 7.72
N ASP A 145 15.61 3.82 8.37
CA ASP A 145 16.90 3.76 9.09
C ASP A 145 16.89 2.80 10.30
N ASN A 146 15.72 2.60 10.91
CA ASN A 146 15.57 1.78 12.11
C ASN A 146 14.14 1.29 12.30
N ILE A 147 13.99 0.34 13.23
CA ILE A 147 12.74 -0.31 13.62
C ILE A 147 11.64 0.71 13.96
N SER A 148 11.95 1.79 14.69
CA SER A 148 10.95 2.76 15.12
C SER A 148 10.45 3.63 13.96
N VAL A 149 11.29 3.90 12.96
CA VAL A 149 10.85 4.56 11.72
C VAL A 149 10.02 3.59 10.87
N PHE A 150 10.45 2.34 10.76
CA PHE A 150 9.74 1.29 10.02
C PHE A 150 8.32 1.07 10.56
N LEU A 151 8.16 0.73 11.85
CA LEU A 151 6.87 0.42 12.45
C LEU A 151 5.88 1.59 12.40
N ARG A 152 6.36 2.82 12.55
CA ARG A 152 5.51 4.03 12.45
C ARG A 152 4.93 4.21 11.05
N LYS A 153 5.66 3.79 10.02
CA LYS A 153 5.24 3.89 8.62
C LYS A 153 4.43 2.65 8.17
N CYS A 154 4.43 1.56 8.94
CA CYS A 154 3.74 0.34 8.57
C CYS A 154 2.23 0.54 8.35
N GLU A 155 1.55 1.38 9.15
CA GLU A 155 0.11 1.61 8.97
C GLU A 155 -0.22 2.25 7.61
N ASP A 156 0.63 3.16 7.13
CA ASP A 156 0.48 3.80 5.81
C ASP A 156 0.73 2.81 4.65
N CYS A 157 1.60 1.82 4.86
CA CYS A 157 2.03 0.83 3.88
C CYS A 157 1.16 -0.44 3.85
N PHE A 158 0.59 -0.78 4.99
CA PHE A 158 -0.13 -2.03 5.23
C PHE A 158 -1.45 -1.76 5.97
N PRO A 159 -2.39 -1.03 5.35
CA PRO A 159 -3.62 -0.57 6.01
C PRO A 159 -4.56 -1.70 6.46
N GLN A 160 -4.40 -2.91 5.92
CA GLN A 160 -5.17 -4.10 6.30
C GLN A 160 -4.54 -4.85 7.49
N LEU A 161 -3.41 -4.38 8.01
CA LEU A 161 -2.75 -4.95 9.17
C LEU A 161 -2.93 -4.03 10.38
N PHE A 162 -3.10 -4.63 11.55
CA PHE A 162 -3.03 -3.96 12.84
C PHE A 162 -1.90 -4.58 13.65
N ILE A 163 -0.80 -3.83 13.79
CA ILE A 163 0.41 -4.31 14.44
C ILE A 163 0.35 -3.99 15.93
N ASN A 164 0.49 -5.03 16.76
CA ASN A 164 0.52 -4.89 18.21
C ASN A 164 1.75 -4.09 18.69
N ASP A 165 1.57 -3.20 19.67
CA ASP A 165 2.67 -2.40 20.24
C ASP A 165 3.84 -3.23 20.77
N ARG A 166 3.57 -4.46 21.24
CA ARG A 166 4.60 -5.41 21.69
C ARG A 166 5.63 -5.71 20.61
N VAL A 167 5.25 -5.65 19.33
CA VAL A 167 6.14 -5.92 18.20
C VAL A 167 7.38 -5.03 18.24
N GLN A 168 7.27 -3.79 18.73
CA GLN A 168 8.41 -2.89 18.92
C GLN A 168 9.50 -3.48 19.82
N GLN A 169 9.14 -4.36 20.75
CA GLN A 169 10.08 -5.00 21.68
C GLN A 169 10.68 -6.26 21.06
N THR A 170 9.89 -7.04 20.34
CA THR A 170 10.28 -8.37 19.86
C THR A 170 11.13 -8.30 18.60
N ILE A 171 10.81 -7.36 17.70
CA ILE A 171 11.54 -7.19 16.42
C ILE A 171 12.99 -6.70 16.62
N LYS A 172 13.32 -6.17 17.81
CA LYS A 172 14.69 -5.75 18.18
C LYS A 172 15.72 -6.87 18.16
N ARG A 173 15.27 -8.13 18.11
CA ARG A 173 16.12 -9.32 17.92
C ARG A 173 16.79 -9.32 16.54
N PHE A 174 16.15 -8.74 15.53
CA PHE A 174 16.65 -8.70 14.16
C PHE A 174 17.80 -7.70 14.04
N LYS A 175 19.02 -8.23 13.90
CA LYS A 175 20.25 -7.44 13.88
C LYS A 175 21.26 -7.97 12.85
N PRO A 176 21.78 -7.10 11.97
CA PRO A 176 21.36 -5.70 11.79
C PRO A 176 19.96 -5.64 11.14
N PHE A 177 19.11 -4.71 11.58
CA PHE A 177 17.71 -4.63 11.13
C PHE A 177 17.57 -4.49 9.59
N ARG A 178 18.54 -3.84 8.96
CA ARG A 178 18.55 -3.62 7.51
C ARG A 178 18.51 -4.92 6.71
N ASP A 179 19.13 -5.99 7.22
CA ASP A 179 19.19 -7.29 6.54
C ASP A 179 17.82 -8.00 6.52
N TYR A 180 16.86 -7.50 7.30
CA TYR A 180 15.51 -8.05 7.43
C TYR A 180 14.45 -7.22 6.71
N LEU A 181 14.77 -6.01 6.24
CA LEU A 181 13.77 -5.08 5.71
C LEU A 181 13.02 -5.64 4.50
N GLU A 182 13.75 -6.16 3.52
CA GLU A 182 13.17 -6.72 2.30
C GLU A 182 12.23 -7.89 2.62
N GLU A 183 12.68 -8.82 3.46
CA GLU A 183 11.90 -9.99 3.86
C GLU A 183 10.66 -9.62 4.68
N LEU A 184 10.79 -8.65 5.59
CA LEU A 184 9.65 -8.12 6.35
C LEU A 184 8.61 -7.47 5.43
N ILE A 185 9.05 -6.64 4.49
CA ILE A 185 8.15 -5.96 3.55
C ILE A 185 7.46 -6.98 2.66
N LEU A 186 8.16 -8.01 2.17
CA LEU A 186 7.59 -9.11 1.39
C LEU A 186 6.45 -9.80 2.16
N HIS A 187 6.72 -10.23 3.39
CA HIS A 187 5.75 -10.96 4.21
C HIS A 187 4.55 -10.11 4.62
N LEU A 188 4.78 -8.86 5.02
CA LEU A 188 3.70 -7.92 5.37
C LEU A 188 2.88 -7.54 4.13
N THR A 189 3.49 -7.44 2.96
CA THR A 189 2.79 -7.22 1.68
C THR A 189 1.85 -8.38 1.38
N ALA A 190 2.33 -9.63 1.45
CA ALA A 190 1.51 -10.81 1.22
C ALA A 190 0.31 -10.88 2.18
N LEU A 191 0.55 -10.63 3.47
CA LEU A 191 -0.52 -10.59 4.47
C LEU A 191 -1.53 -9.48 4.18
N ASN A 192 -1.07 -8.27 3.89
CA ASN A 192 -1.93 -7.10 3.65
C ASN A 192 -2.78 -7.26 2.39
N ASP A 193 -2.16 -7.67 1.29
CA ASP A 193 -2.79 -7.63 -0.04
C ASP A 193 -3.66 -8.86 -0.31
N HIS A 194 -3.42 -9.97 0.38
CA HIS A 194 -4.07 -11.24 0.08
C HIS A 194 -4.71 -11.91 1.30
N GLY A 195 -4.20 -11.70 2.51
CA GLY A 195 -4.55 -12.51 3.68
C GLY A 195 -6.04 -12.55 3.99
N LEU A 196 -6.67 -11.39 4.19
CA LEU A 196 -8.08 -11.33 4.57
C LEU A 196 -9.02 -11.84 3.46
N ARG A 197 -8.73 -11.49 2.20
CA ARG A 197 -9.48 -11.99 1.03
C ARG A 197 -9.46 -13.51 0.96
N LEU A 198 -8.26 -14.10 1.05
CA LEU A 198 -8.09 -15.56 1.01
C LEU A 198 -8.75 -16.22 2.22
N PHE A 199 -8.69 -15.60 3.40
CA PHE A 199 -9.40 -16.10 4.57
C PHE A 199 -10.91 -16.15 4.32
N ILE A 200 -11.51 -15.06 3.86
CA ILE A 200 -12.95 -15.02 3.55
C ILE A 200 -13.34 -16.09 2.51
N GLU A 201 -12.53 -16.25 1.47
CA GLU A 201 -12.78 -17.18 0.36
C GLU A 201 -12.65 -18.66 0.78
N TYR A 202 -11.67 -19.00 1.63
CA TYR A 202 -11.29 -20.39 1.91
C TYR A 202 -11.50 -20.85 3.36
N GLN A 203 -11.90 -19.98 4.30
CA GLN A 203 -12.06 -20.33 5.73
C GLN A 203 -13.02 -21.50 5.97
N ALA A 204 -14.03 -21.68 5.10
CA ALA A 204 -14.98 -22.78 5.22
C ALA A 204 -14.36 -24.17 4.95
N GLN A 205 -13.19 -24.22 4.32
CA GLN A 205 -12.49 -25.47 4.04
C GLN A 205 -11.60 -25.88 5.21
N ASN A 206 -10.57 -25.08 5.51
CA ASN A 206 -9.65 -25.21 6.64
C ASN A 206 -8.63 -24.05 6.58
N GLU A 207 -8.14 -23.55 7.73
CA GLU A 207 -7.04 -22.59 7.82
C GLU A 207 -5.77 -23.05 7.07
N THR A 208 -5.47 -24.35 7.07
CA THR A 208 -4.31 -24.87 6.32
C THR A 208 -4.40 -24.58 4.82
N VAL A 209 -5.62 -24.61 4.25
CA VAL A 209 -5.85 -24.29 2.84
C VAL A 209 -5.60 -22.80 2.59
N VAL A 210 -6.12 -21.93 3.46
CA VAL A 210 -5.88 -20.48 3.39
C VAL A 210 -4.37 -20.18 3.38
N LEU A 211 -3.61 -20.81 4.29
CA LEU A 211 -2.16 -20.61 4.41
C LEU A 211 -1.39 -21.16 3.21
N GLN A 212 -1.84 -22.25 2.59
CA GLN A 212 -1.25 -22.78 1.36
C GLN A 212 -1.42 -21.81 0.20
N HIS A 213 -2.64 -21.29 -0.01
CA HIS A 213 -2.89 -20.28 -1.04
C HIS A 213 -2.07 -19.00 -0.79
N LEU A 214 -2.01 -18.54 0.46
CA LEU A 214 -1.21 -17.37 0.84
C LEU A 214 0.29 -17.60 0.57
N SER A 215 0.81 -18.80 0.89
CA SER A 215 2.21 -19.15 0.66
C SER A 215 2.57 -19.10 -0.84
N VAL A 216 1.67 -19.63 -1.68
CA VAL A 216 1.88 -19.67 -3.14
C VAL A 216 1.79 -18.27 -3.75
N ILE A 217 0.74 -17.50 -3.45
CA ILE A 217 0.54 -16.20 -4.07
C ILE A 217 1.53 -15.15 -3.54
N GLY A 218 1.85 -15.20 -2.25
CA GLY A 218 2.78 -14.28 -1.60
C GLY A 218 4.24 -14.67 -1.76
N ASN A 219 4.54 -15.86 -2.29
CA ASN A 219 5.88 -16.45 -2.33
C ASN A 219 6.57 -16.43 -0.94
N ILE A 220 5.83 -16.81 0.10
CA ILE A 220 6.27 -16.84 1.49
C ILE A 220 6.03 -18.21 2.12
N ASN A 221 6.69 -18.49 3.24
CA ASN A 221 6.46 -19.72 3.99
C ASN A 221 5.43 -19.48 5.10
N CYS A 222 4.28 -20.15 5.05
CA CYS A 222 3.27 -20.09 6.10
C CYS A 222 3.08 -21.44 6.79
N SER A 223 2.68 -21.43 8.05
CA SER A 223 2.32 -22.64 8.80
C SER A 223 1.31 -22.30 9.90
N ALA A 224 0.42 -23.25 10.20
CA ALA A 224 -0.41 -23.19 11.39
C ALA A 224 0.40 -23.65 12.61
N GLN A 225 0.00 -23.20 13.80
CA GLN A 225 0.37 -23.90 15.04
C GLN A 225 -0.64 -25.03 15.28
N GLY A 226 -0.20 -26.14 15.87
CA GLY A 226 -1.00 -27.35 16.01
C GLY A 226 -1.27 -27.77 17.46
N ASP A 227 -0.93 -26.92 18.44
CA ASP A 227 -1.09 -27.21 19.87
C ASP A 227 -1.88 -26.10 20.56
N PRO A 228 -3.19 -26.30 20.79
CA PRO A 228 -4.06 -25.30 21.42
C PRO A 228 -3.63 -24.90 22.83
N ALA A 229 -2.99 -25.80 23.59
CA ALA A 229 -2.52 -25.48 24.94
C ALA A 229 -1.30 -24.55 24.88
N TYR A 230 -0.39 -24.82 23.96
CA TYR A 230 0.75 -23.96 23.68
C TYR A 230 0.33 -22.58 23.17
N GLU A 231 -0.60 -22.54 22.21
CA GLU A 231 -1.10 -21.30 21.60
C GLU A 231 -1.67 -20.34 22.64
N LYS A 232 -2.53 -20.85 23.54
CA LYS A 232 -3.12 -20.04 24.60
C LYS A 232 -2.08 -19.52 25.59
N ALA A 233 -1.01 -20.29 25.84
CA ALA A 233 0.02 -19.92 26.78
C ALA A 233 1.03 -18.90 26.21
N ASN A 234 1.41 -19.06 24.94
CA ASN A 234 2.56 -18.35 24.37
C ASN A 234 2.21 -17.38 23.24
N LEU A 235 1.08 -17.60 22.55
CA LEU A 235 0.67 -16.87 21.35
C LEU A 235 -0.56 -16.00 21.59
N CYS A 236 -0.81 -15.64 22.85
CA CYS A 236 -1.89 -14.74 23.24
C CYS A 236 -1.35 -13.32 23.46
N PHE A 237 -1.98 -12.33 22.84
CA PHE A 237 -1.53 -10.95 22.83
C PHE A 237 -2.69 -10.00 23.15
N GLU A 238 -2.40 -8.94 23.90
CA GLU A 238 -3.40 -7.92 24.24
C GLU A 238 -3.57 -6.91 23.12
N PHE A 239 -4.79 -6.77 22.59
CA PHE A 239 -5.15 -5.74 21.63
C PHE A 239 -6.20 -4.79 22.21
N PRO A 240 -6.18 -3.49 21.86
CA PRO A 240 -7.23 -2.56 22.26
C PRO A 240 -8.56 -2.91 21.57
N SER A 241 -9.63 -2.97 22.35
CA SER A 241 -10.99 -3.21 21.89
C SER A 241 -11.65 -1.93 21.39
N ASP A 242 -12.51 -2.05 20.38
CA ASP A 242 -13.31 -0.94 19.84
C ASP A 242 -14.30 -0.37 20.87
N GLN A 243 -14.66 -1.16 21.89
CA GLN A 243 -15.50 -0.75 23.02
C GLN A 243 -14.70 -0.18 24.21
N GLY A 244 -13.38 -0.06 24.06
CA GLY A 244 -12.46 0.34 25.12
C GLY A 244 -11.92 -0.85 25.93
N GLY A 245 -10.75 -0.64 26.55
CA GLY A 245 -9.99 -1.68 27.25
C GLY A 245 -9.19 -2.59 26.31
N ASN A 246 -8.58 -3.63 26.89
CA ASN A 246 -7.79 -4.62 26.14
C ASN A 246 -8.48 -5.99 26.13
N ILE A 247 -8.30 -6.72 25.04
CA ILE A 247 -8.71 -8.11 24.88
C ILE A 247 -7.52 -8.98 24.49
N ASN A 248 -7.48 -10.18 25.05
CA ASN A 248 -6.47 -11.19 24.76
C ASN A 248 -6.87 -12.02 23.54
N ILE A 249 -6.06 -12.00 22.50
CA ILE A 249 -6.31 -12.68 21.22
C ILE A 249 -5.15 -13.62 20.89
N VAL A 250 -5.48 -14.83 20.45
CA VAL A 250 -4.50 -15.82 20.00
C VAL A 250 -4.11 -15.54 18.55
N CYS A 251 -2.81 -15.30 18.32
CA CYS A 251 -2.19 -15.19 17.00
C CYS A 251 -1.36 -16.45 16.72
N ALA A 252 -2.02 -17.52 16.30
CA ALA A 252 -1.40 -18.84 16.11
C ALA A 252 -0.79 -19.06 14.71
N PRO A 253 -1.48 -18.70 13.62
CA PRO A 253 -0.87 -18.67 12.29
C PRO A 253 0.40 -17.85 12.26
N HIS A 254 1.38 -18.32 11.50
CA HIS A 254 2.61 -17.57 11.33
C HIS A 254 3.22 -17.77 9.96
N THR A 255 3.99 -16.76 9.56
CA THR A 255 4.91 -16.84 8.44
C THR A 255 6.33 -17.06 8.95
N LYS A 256 7.21 -17.66 8.13
CA LYS A 256 8.63 -17.91 8.44
C LYS A 256 9.51 -17.15 7.46
N LEU A 257 10.32 -16.24 7.98
CA LEU A 257 11.17 -15.37 7.18
C LEU A 257 12.32 -16.16 6.55
N PHE A 258 12.73 -15.81 5.33
CA PHE A 258 13.81 -16.34 4.50
C PHE A 258 13.67 -17.80 4.05
N SER A 259 13.22 -18.70 4.93
CA SER A 259 13.07 -20.12 4.61
C SER A 259 12.08 -20.83 5.52
N LYS A 260 11.58 -21.98 5.06
CA LYS A 260 10.69 -22.88 5.83
C LYS A 260 11.25 -23.38 7.17
N HIS A 261 12.56 -23.26 7.38
CA HIS A 261 13.28 -23.70 8.56
C HIS A 261 13.74 -22.55 9.47
N SER A 262 13.46 -21.30 9.10
CA SER A 262 13.86 -20.17 9.94
C SER A 262 13.13 -20.18 11.29
N GLY A 263 13.86 -19.74 12.31
CA GLY A 263 13.32 -19.40 13.61
C GLY A 263 12.62 -18.04 13.63
N GLU A 264 12.75 -17.21 12.60
CA GLU A 264 12.20 -15.86 12.56
C GLU A 264 10.78 -15.89 11.98
N ARG A 265 9.83 -15.30 12.68
CA ARG A 265 8.40 -15.45 12.39
C ARG A 265 7.62 -14.16 12.56
N ILE A 266 6.53 -14.08 11.79
CA ILE A 266 5.43 -13.12 12.02
C ILE A 266 4.19 -13.92 12.39
N TYR A 267 3.71 -13.76 13.62
CA TYR A 267 2.49 -14.39 14.12
C TYR A 267 1.31 -13.45 13.99
N PHE A 268 0.18 -13.98 13.52
CA PHE A 268 -0.99 -13.17 13.24
C PHE A 268 -2.31 -13.90 13.55
N ASN A 269 -3.39 -13.13 13.56
CA ASN A 269 -4.76 -13.60 13.64
C ASN A 269 -5.56 -13.01 12.46
N TRP A 270 -6.49 -13.77 11.89
CA TRP A 270 -7.28 -13.38 10.69
C TRP A 270 -8.20 -12.17 10.88
N GLY A 271 -8.41 -11.72 12.13
CA GLY A 271 -9.25 -10.59 12.48
C GLY A 271 -10.14 -10.95 13.66
N HIS A 272 -10.48 -9.95 14.47
CA HIS A 272 -11.36 -10.15 15.62
C HIS A 272 -12.49 -9.11 15.62
N PRO A 273 -13.78 -9.49 15.78
CA PRO A 273 -14.91 -8.55 15.65
C PRO A 273 -14.88 -7.36 16.62
N GLN A 274 -14.13 -7.48 17.72
CA GLN A 274 -13.99 -6.41 18.73
C GLN A 274 -12.75 -5.55 18.55
N VAL A 275 -11.95 -5.77 17.50
CA VAL A 275 -10.73 -5.00 17.22
C VAL A 275 -10.78 -4.55 15.77
N LYS A 276 -10.85 -3.25 15.53
CA LYS A 276 -10.95 -2.67 14.19
C LYS A 276 -12.10 -3.29 13.39
N ASN A 277 -13.24 -3.55 14.04
CA ASN A 277 -14.44 -4.18 13.49
C ASN A 277 -14.21 -5.55 12.82
N GLY A 278 -13.08 -6.21 13.08
CA GLY A 278 -12.69 -7.45 12.39
C GLY A 278 -12.24 -7.24 10.94
N GLU A 279 -12.01 -6.00 10.51
CA GLU A 279 -11.64 -5.66 9.12
C GLU A 279 -10.12 -5.72 8.88
N ARG A 280 -9.32 -5.95 9.91
CA ARG A 280 -7.85 -6.02 9.82
C ARG A 280 -7.30 -7.32 10.38
N LEU A 281 -6.25 -7.82 9.73
CA LEU A 281 -5.38 -8.87 10.27
C LEU A 281 -4.63 -8.32 11.48
N LEU A 282 -4.53 -9.10 12.55
CA LEU A 282 -3.89 -8.66 13.78
C LEU A 282 -2.50 -9.29 13.87
N ILE A 283 -1.43 -8.48 13.93
CA ILE A 283 -0.05 -8.97 14.07
C ILE A 283 0.34 -8.94 15.54
N GLY A 284 0.47 -10.11 16.16
CA GLY A 284 0.79 -10.24 17.59
C GLY A 284 2.29 -10.20 17.88
N HIS A 285 3.12 -10.77 16.99
CA HIS A 285 4.56 -10.89 17.20
C HIS A 285 5.33 -10.88 15.89
N ILE A 286 6.47 -10.18 15.88
CA ILE A 286 7.51 -10.29 14.85
C ILE A 286 8.83 -10.50 15.58
N GLY A 287 9.52 -11.61 15.33
CA GLY A 287 10.74 -11.94 16.04
C GLY A 287 11.08 -13.42 15.99
N ASP A 288 11.87 -13.88 16.96
CA ASP A 288 12.19 -15.30 17.15
C ASP A 288 10.91 -16.13 17.38
N HIS A 289 11.00 -17.43 17.07
CA HIS A 289 9.98 -18.43 17.36
C HIS A 289 9.65 -18.40 18.86
N LEU A 290 8.36 -18.26 19.16
CA LEU A 290 7.83 -18.26 20.52
C LEU A 290 7.50 -19.66 20.97
#